data_AF-A0AAN8B6C7-F1
#
_entry.id   AF-A0AAN8B6C7-F1
#
_cell.length_a   1.000
_cell.length_b   1.000
_cell.length_c   1.000
_cell.angle_alpha   90.00
_cell.angle_beta   90.00
_cell.angle_gamma   90.00
#
_symmetry.space_group_name_H-M   'P 1'
#
loop_
_entity.id
_entity.type
_entity.pdbx_description
1 polymer ?
#
loop_
_entity_poly.entity_id
_entity_poly.type
_entity_poly.pdbx_seq_one_letter_code
_entity_poly.pdbx_strand_id
1 'polypeptide(L)'
;MTPDKAINPLITGMFGAVAGAVSVFGNTPLDVIKTRMQGLEAKKYKSTLDCAVKIMKHEGPKAFYKGTVPRLGRVCMDVAIVFIIYEEVVKVLNNVWKTD
;
A
#
# COMPACT_ATOMS: atom_id res chain seq x y z
N MET A 1 23.83 17.67 13.22
CA MET A 1 22.68 17.40 12.34
C MET A 1 21.62 18.44 12.68
N THR A 2 21.78 19.66 12.18
CA THR A 2 21.01 20.85 12.60
C THR A 2 19.61 20.82 11.96
N PRO A 3 18.52 20.79 12.75
CA PRO A 3 17.15 20.85 12.26
C PRO A 3 16.70 22.32 12.22
N ASP A 4 17.08 23.08 11.19
CA ASP A 4 16.64 24.49 11.08
C ASP A 4 16.57 24.98 9.63
N LYS A 5 15.95 24.18 8.77
CA LYS A 5 15.37 24.70 7.53
C LYS A 5 13.91 24.29 7.53
N ALA A 6 13.03 25.28 7.61
CA ALA A 6 11.62 25.15 7.26
C ALA A 6 11.54 24.77 5.77
N ILE A 7 11.80 23.51 5.45
CA ILE A 7 11.52 22.95 4.14
C ILE A 7 10.02 23.08 3.97
N ASN A 8 9.61 23.79 2.92
CA ASN A 8 8.21 24.02 2.61
C ASN A 8 7.48 22.67 2.73
N PRO A 9 6.42 22.55 3.55
CA PRO A 9 5.69 21.29 3.76
C PRO A 9 5.30 20.61 2.45
N LEU A 10 5.11 21.40 1.40
CA LEU A 10 4.85 20.95 0.04
C LEU A 10 6.03 20.17 -0.56
N ILE A 11 7.28 20.63 -0.39
CA ILE A 11 8.48 19.95 -0.88
C ILE A 11 8.68 18.64 -0.13
N THR A 12 8.55 18.64 1.21
CA THR A 12 8.63 17.41 2.02
C THR A 12 7.53 16.42 1.63
N GLY A 13 6.31 16.92 1.40
CA GLY A 13 5.19 16.12 0.90
C GLY A 13 5.47 15.51 -0.46
N MET A 14 6.08 16.26 -1.39
CA MET A 14 6.46 15.76 -2.71
C MET A 14 7.54 14.66 -2.63
N PHE A 15 8.56 14.82 -1.78
CA PHE A 15 9.56 13.76 -1.57
C PHE A 15 8.92 12.51 -0.95
N GLY A 16 8.03 12.68 0.03
CA GLY A 16 7.26 11.58 0.60
C GLY A 16 6.37 10.87 -0.42
N ALA A 17 5.69 11.63 -1.29
CA ALA A 17 4.85 11.09 -2.35
C ALA A 17 5.67 10.30 -3.38
N VAL A 18 6.84 10.80 -3.80
CA VAL A 18 7.72 10.10 -4.74
C VAL A 18 8.29 8.82 -4.11
N ALA A 19 8.77 8.90 -2.87
CA ALA A 19 9.26 7.72 -2.15
C ALA A 19 8.15 6.67 -1.98
N GLY A 20 6.94 7.11 -1.64
CA GLY A 20 5.76 6.25 -1.53
C GLY A 20 5.39 5.61 -2.87
N ALA A 21 5.38 6.39 -3.96
CA ALA A 21 5.12 5.87 -5.30
C ALA A 21 6.12 4.78 -5.69
N VAL A 22 7.42 5.03 -5.53
CA VAL A 22 8.48 4.05 -5.84
C VAL A 22 8.33 2.78 -5.02
N SER A 23 8.03 2.91 -3.72
CA SER A 23 7.76 1.76 -2.84
C SER A 23 6.56 0.95 -3.34
N VAL A 24 5.45 1.60 -3.65
CA VAL A 24 4.24 0.94 -4.18
C VAL A 24 4.52 0.27 -5.51
N PHE A 25 5.24 0.90 -6.43
CA PHE A 25 5.62 0.31 -7.72
C PHE A 25 6.49 -0.94 -7.54
N GLY A 26 7.42 -0.94 -6.56
CA GLY A 26 8.23 -2.11 -6.23
C GLY A 26 7.43 -3.25 -5.58
N ASN A 27 6.48 -2.91 -4.69
CA ASN A 27 5.70 -3.91 -3.94
C ASN A 27 4.53 -4.50 -4.74
N THR A 28 3.96 -3.74 -5.67
CA THR A 28 2.81 -4.13 -6.50
C THR A 28 3.01 -5.47 -7.22
N PRO A 29 4.10 -5.73 -7.97
CA PRO A 29 4.27 -7.01 -8.66
C PRO A 29 4.36 -8.19 -7.69
N LEU A 30 5.00 -8.02 -6.53
CA LEU A 30 5.07 -9.06 -5.49
C LEU A 30 3.69 -9.35 -4.90
N ASP A 31 2.89 -8.31 -4.65
CA ASP A 31 1.53 -8.43 -4.15
C ASP A 31 0.60 -9.13 -5.17
N VAL A 32 0.76 -8.85 -6.46
CA VAL A 32 0.00 -9.54 -7.52
C VAL A 32 0.36 -11.02 -7.59
N ILE A 33 1.65 -11.37 -7.54
CA ILE A 33 2.08 -12.77 -7.52
C ILE A 33 1.50 -13.48 -6.29
N LYS A 34 1.60 -12.86 -5.11
CA LYS A 34 1.09 -13.45 -3.86
C LYS A 34 -0.43 -13.66 -3.91
N THR A 35 -1.19 -12.68 -4.36
CA THR A 35 -2.66 -12.78 -4.47
C THR A 35 -3.10 -13.82 -5.50
N ARG A 36 -2.38 -13.98 -6.62
CA ARG A 36 -2.62 -15.06 -7.60
C ARG A 36 -2.28 -16.44 -7.03
N MET A 37 -1.18 -16.54 -6.28
CA MET A 37 -0.75 -17.78 -5.60
C MET A 37 -1.66 -18.19 -4.45
N GLN A 38 -2.36 -17.24 -3.79
CA GLN A 38 -3.32 -17.51 -2.72
C GLN A 38 -4.78 -17.56 -3.21
N GLY A 39 -5.01 -17.21 -4.48
CA GLY A 39 -6.33 -17.15 -5.08
C GLY A 39 -6.83 -18.49 -5.60
N LEU A 40 -7.99 -18.45 -6.27
CA LEU A 40 -8.67 -19.64 -6.81
C LEU A 40 -7.81 -20.39 -7.86
N GLU A 41 -6.90 -19.68 -8.53
CA GLU A 41 -6.00 -20.26 -9.55
C GLU A 41 -4.67 -20.76 -8.98
N ALA A 42 -4.49 -20.82 -7.66
CA ALA A 42 -3.27 -21.28 -7.00
C ALA A 42 -2.76 -22.62 -7.55
N LYS A 43 -3.66 -23.55 -7.87
CA LYS A 43 -3.33 -24.88 -8.41
C LYS A 43 -2.62 -24.86 -9.78
N LYS A 44 -2.67 -23.74 -10.51
CA LYS A 44 -2.02 -23.59 -11.83
C LYS A 44 -0.53 -23.21 -11.72
N TYR A 45 -0.05 -22.89 -10.53
CA TYR A 45 1.30 -22.39 -10.29
C TYR A 45 2.06 -23.33 -9.34
N LYS A 46 3.22 -23.83 -9.76
CA LYS A 46 4.04 -24.72 -8.91
C LYS A 46 4.91 -23.96 -7.91
N SER A 47 5.28 -22.73 -8.24
CA SER A 47 6.17 -21.89 -7.43
C SER A 47 5.98 -20.42 -7.76
N THR A 48 6.40 -19.53 -6.86
CA THR A 48 6.32 -18.06 -7.03
C THR A 48 6.97 -17.58 -8.33
N LEU A 49 8.14 -18.15 -8.68
CA LEU A 49 8.85 -17.83 -9.93
C LEU A 49 8.12 -18.34 -11.17
N ASP A 50 7.53 -19.54 -11.11
CA ASP A 50 6.71 -20.08 -12.20
C ASP A 50 5.49 -19.17 -12.45
N CYS A 51 4.83 -18.70 -11.39
CA CYS A 51 3.75 -17.72 -11.50
C CYS A 51 4.20 -16.41 -12.17
N ALA A 52 5.33 -15.84 -11.74
CA ALA A 52 5.87 -14.60 -12.32
C ALA A 52 6.20 -14.75 -13.81
N VAL A 53 6.88 -15.83 -14.20
CA VAL A 53 7.24 -16.11 -15.61
C VAL A 53 5.98 -16.32 -16.45
N LYS A 54 4.99 -17.03 -15.93
CA LYS A 54 3.74 -17.33 -16.64
C LYS A 54 2.90 -16.07 -16.83
N ILE A 55 2.78 -15.21 -15.81
CA ILE A 55 2.13 -13.89 -15.92
C ILE A 55 2.84 -13.06 -17.00
N MET A 56 4.17 -12.99 -16.94
CA MET A 56 4.96 -12.20 -17.89
C MET A 56 4.84 -12.72 -19.33
N LYS A 57 4.77 -14.04 -19.53
CA LYS A 57 4.68 -14.66 -20.86
C LYS A 57 3.27 -14.66 -21.45
N HIS A 58 2.23 -14.82 -20.63
CA HIS A 58 0.84 -14.95 -21.10
C HIS A 58 0.06 -13.64 -21.09
N GLU A 59 0.23 -12.80 -20.06
CA GLU A 59 -0.53 -11.56 -19.91
C GLU A 59 0.34 -10.29 -20.11
N GLY A 60 1.66 -10.45 -20.06
CA GLY A 60 2.64 -9.37 -20.26
C GLY A 60 2.90 -8.53 -18.99
N PRO A 61 3.82 -7.55 -19.05
CA PRO A 61 4.23 -6.75 -17.90
C PRO A 61 3.12 -5.84 -17.36
N LYS A 62 2.13 -5.47 -18.18
CA LYS A 62 0.96 -4.68 -17.74
C LYS A 62 0.03 -5.47 -16.82
N ALA A 63 0.08 -6.80 -16.85
CA ALA A 63 -0.73 -7.66 -16.00
C ALA A 63 -0.39 -7.51 -14.51
N PHE A 64 0.87 -7.23 -14.18
CA PHE A 64 1.30 -6.94 -12.80
C PHE A 64 0.69 -5.66 -12.23
N TYR A 65 0.18 -4.78 -13.09
CA TYR A 65 -0.51 -3.54 -12.70
C TYR A 65 -2.02 -3.59 -12.93
N LYS A 66 -2.52 -4.68 -13.55
CA LYS A 66 -3.93 -4.87 -13.88
C LYS A 66 -4.68 -5.28 -12.61
N GLY A 67 -5.43 -4.33 -12.05
CA GLY A 67 -6.11 -4.49 -10.74
C GLY A 67 -5.46 -3.70 -9.60
N THR A 68 -4.33 -3.03 -9.84
CA THR A 68 -3.69 -2.17 -8.83
C THR A 68 -4.56 -0.97 -8.47
N VAL A 69 -5.31 -0.40 -9.42
CA VAL A 69 -6.23 0.73 -9.16
C VAL A 69 -7.34 0.39 -8.15
N PRO A 70 -8.17 -0.66 -8.35
CA PRO A 70 -9.18 -1.02 -7.36
C PRO A 70 -8.56 -1.50 -6.04
N ARG A 71 -7.39 -2.15 -6.06
CA ARG A 71 -6.65 -2.53 -4.85
C ARG A 71 -6.19 -1.31 -4.06
N LEU A 72 -5.60 -0.33 -4.74
CA LEU A 72 -5.15 0.92 -4.13
C LEU A 72 -6.33 1.69 -3.55
N GLY A 73 -7.45 1.78 -4.28
CA GLY A 73 -8.69 2.39 -3.78
C GLY A 73 -9.19 1.72 -2.49
N ARG A 74 -9.19 0.38 -2.43
CA ARG A 74 -9.53 -0.35 -1.21
C ARG A 74 -8.58 -0.02 -0.05
N VAL A 75 -7.27 -0.02 -0.29
CA VAL A 75 -6.26 0.26 0.75
C VAL A 75 -6.38 1.70 1.25
N CYS A 76 -6.55 2.67 0.36
CA CYS A 76 -6.76 4.07 0.75
C CYS A 76 -8.01 4.24 1.61
N MET A 77 -9.10 3.56 1.25
CA MET A 77 -10.34 3.57 2.03
C MET A 77 -10.15 2.91 3.40
N ASP A 78 -9.46 1.78 3.46
CA ASP A 78 -9.16 1.06 4.71
C ASP A 78 -8.35 1.94 5.66
N VAL A 79 -7.27 2.56 5.17
CA VAL A 79 -6.42 3.48 5.95
C VAL A 79 -7.21 4.70 6.43
N ALA A 80 -8.06 5.28 5.58
CA ALA A 80 -8.90 6.43 5.96
C ALA A 80 -9.87 6.08 7.11
N ILE A 81 -10.54 4.93 7.02
CA ILE A 81 -11.47 4.47 8.06
C ILE A 81 -10.73 4.22 9.38
N VAL A 82 -9.57 3.57 9.32
CA VAL A 82 -8.75 3.31 10.52
C VAL A 82 -8.33 4.62 11.19
N PHE A 83 -7.93 5.62 10.42
CA PHE A 83 -7.52 6.91 10.96
C PHE A 83 -8.68 7.65 11.63
N ILE A 84 -9.87 7.65 11.01
CA ILE A 84 -11.08 8.23 11.58
C ILE A 84 -11.44 7.56 12.91
N ILE A 85 -11.46 6.22 12.93
CA ILE A 85 -11.78 5.47 14.16
C ILE A 85 -10.75 5.77 15.24
N TYR A 86 -9.46 5.81 14.89
CA TYR A 86 -8.40 6.12 15.83
C TYR A 86 -8.59 7.50 16.47
N GLU A 87 -8.87 8.54 15.67
CA GLU A 87 -9.12 9.88 16.20
C GLU A 87 -10.33 9.91 17.15
N GLU A 88 -11.42 9.25 16.80
CA GLU A 88 -12.61 9.20 17.65
C GLU A 88 -12.35 8.44 18.96
N VAL A 89 -11.65 7.30 18.89
CA VAL A 89 -11.26 6.53 20.08
C VAL A 89 -10.35 7.36 20.98
N VAL A 90 -9.35 8.06 20.43
CA VAL A 90 -8.45 8.92 21.20
C VAL A 90 -9.20 10.08 21.85
N LYS A 91 -10.13 10.72 21.13
CA LYS A 91 -10.98 11.79 21.71
C LYS A 91 -11.81 11.28 22.88
N VAL A 92 -12.46 10.12 22.73
CA VAL A 92 -13.26 9.50 23.79
C VAL A 92 -12.38 9.13 24.98
N LEU A 93 -11.21 8.53 24.73
CA LEU A 93 -10.28 8.13 25.77
C LEU A 93 -9.74 9.33 26.56
N ASN A 94 -9.38 10.43 25.88
CA ASN A 94 -8.93 11.66 26.54
C ASN A 94 -10.04 12.34 27.37
N ASN A 95 -11.30 12.21 26.96
CA ASN A 95 -12.42 12.72 27.74
C ASN A 95 -12.72 11.87 28.99
N VAL A 96 -12.51 10.55 28.90
CA VAL A 96 -12.77 9.61 30.01
C VAL A 96 -11.60 9.56 30.99
N TRP A 97 -10.37 9.65 30.48
CA TRP A 97 -9.13 9.64 31.28
C TRP A 97 -8.53 11.05 31.32
N LYS A 98 -9.25 11.99 31.94
CA LYS A 98 -8.65 13.23 32.41
C LYS A 98 -7.66 12.86 33.52
N THR A 99 -6.38 12.84 33.21
CA THR A 99 -5.37 13.06 34.26
C THR A 99 -5.51 14.53 34.67
N ASP A 100 -5.77 14.77 35.95
CA ASP A 100 -5.67 16.09 36.56
C ASP A 100 -4.30 16.75 36.28
#